data_AF-A0A3D0RP23-F1
#
_entry.id   AF-A0A3D0RP23-F1
#
_cell.length_a   1.000
_cell.length_b   1.000
_cell.length_c   1.000
_cell.angle_alpha   90.00
_cell.angle_beta   90.00
_cell.angle_gamma   90.00
#
_symmetry.space_group_name_H-M   'P 1'
#
loop_
_entity.id
_entity.type
_entity.pdbx_description
1 polymer ?
#
loop_
_entity_poly.entity_id
_entity_poly.type
_entity_poly.pdbx_seq_one_letter_code
_entity_poly.pdbx_strand_id
1 'polypeptide(L)'
;QIGYLEGTVVHEVAHQWFYNLVGNDQLDDPWLDESLAQFATMQYFTDRYGEQGMLEFRRELKGRWAYVGEEEIPVGLPVSEYTGVEYSGIVYGRGALFFMELEAVMGTDAFNAFMKSYVTNNAWGISTTEILRAEAEGQCGCGLTELFEEWVYP
;
A
#
# COMPACT_ATOMS: atom_id res chain seq x y z
N GLN A 1 7.21 21.18 -0.41
CA GLN A 1 8.38 20.33 -0.08
C GLN A 1 8.01 19.52 1.14
N ILE A 2 7.75 18.25 0.90
CA ILE A 2 7.52 17.25 1.91
C ILE A 2 8.77 17.12 2.77
N GLY A 3 8.61 17.24 4.09
CA GLY A 3 9.74 17.06 5.01
C GLY A 3 10.09 15.57 5.10
N TYR A 4 11.32 15.19 4.75
CA TYR A 4 11.78 13.80 4.86
C TYR A 4 11.52 13.19 6.25
N LEU A 5 11.78 13.95 7.31
CA LEU A 5 11.53 13.51 8.69
C LEU A 5 10.02 13.43 9.02
N GLU A 6 9.19 14.31 8.46
CA GLU A 6 7.75 14.27 8.66
C GLU A 6 7.15 13.02 8.01
N GLY A 7 7.49 12.76 6.75
CA GLY A 7 7.04 11.55 6.05
C GLY A 7 7.50 10.27 6.74
N THR A 8 8.75 10.24 7.24
CA THR A 8 9.25 9.10 8.02
C THR A 8 8.44 8.91 9.30
N VAL A 9 8.21 9.97 10.09
CA VAL A 9 7.43 9.87 11.33
C VAL A 9 6.01 9.38 11.07
N VAL A 10 5.36 9.88 10.01
CA VAL A 10 4.01 9.44 9.64
C VAL A 10 3.99 7.97 9.23
N HIS A 11 4.97 7.51 8.44
CA HIS A 11 5.12 6.11 8.05
C HIS A 11 5.24 5.20 9.28
N GLU A 12 6.13 5.52 10.21
CA GLU A 12 6.30 4.72 11.43
C GLU A 12 5.07 4.76 12.36
N VAL A 13 4.29 5.84 12.33
CA VAL A 13 3.00 5.91 13.03
C VAL A 13 1.93 5.09 12.32
N ALA A 14 1.93 5.02 10.99
CA ALA A 14 1.01 4.15 10.25
C ALA A 14 1.21 2.67 10.61
N HIS A 15 2.45 2.29 10.95
CA HIS A 15 2.75 0.94 11.44
C HIS A 15 2.09 0.58 12.78
N GLN A 16 1.53 1.54 13.53
CA GLN A 16 0.69 1.21 14.68
C GLN A 16 -0.58 0.43 14.28
N TRP A 17 -1.01 0.56 13.02
CA TRP A 17 -2.10 -0.22 12.43
C TRP A 17 -1.58 -1.37 11.56
N PHE A 18 -0.72 -1.07 10.60
CA PHE A 18 -0.21 -2.07 9.64
C PHE A 18 1.09 -2.68 10.16
N TYR A 19 1.14 -4.00 10.29
CA TYR A 19 2.10 -4.79 11.07
C TYR A 19 1.77 -4.91 12.58
N ASN A 20 1.69 -3.81 13.33
CA ASN A 20 1.53 -3.95 14.80
C ASN A 20 0.13 -4.42 15.23
N LEU A 21 -0.94 -3.90 14.60
CA LEU A 21 -2.30 -4.31 14.90
C LEU A 21 -2.78 -5.39 13.93
N VAL A 22 -2.56 -5.21 12.63
CA VAL A 22 -2.79 -6.23 11.59
C VAL A 22 -1.43 -6.69 11.10
N GLY A 23 -0.97 -7.85 11.56
CA GLY A 23 0.31 -8.43 11.15
C GLY A 23 0.28 -8.99 9.73
N ASN A 24 1.45 -9.29 9.20
CA ASN A 24 1.71 -10.02 7.95
C ASN A 24 3.00 -10.83 8.12
N ASP A 25 3.25 -11.78 7.22
CA ASP A 25 4.57 -12.39 7.11
C ASP A 25 5.50 -11.42 6.38
N GLN A 26 6.43 -10.79 7.09
CA GLN A 26 7.34 -9.81 6.48
C GLN A 26 8.40 -10.42 5.56
N LEU A 27 8.55 -11.75 5.55
CA LEU A 27 9.44 -12.42 4.62
C LEU A 27 8.72 -12.73 3.32
N ASP A 28 7.49 -13.22 3.39
CA ASP A 28 6.75 -13.69 2.22
C ASP A 28 5.79 -12.63 1.63
N ASP A 29 5.21 -11.77 2.46
CA ASP A 29 4.27 -10.70 2.07
C ASP A 29 4.70 -9.31 2.61
N PRO A 30 5.94 -8.83 2.38
CA PRO A 30 6.43 -7.56 2.94
C PRO A 30 5.70 -6.31 2.41
N TRP A 31 4.88 -6.46 1.36
CA TRP A 31 4.16 -5.33 0.79
C TRP A 31 2.94 -4.94 1.61
N LEU A 32 2.33 -5.87 2.35
CA LEU A 32 1.09 -5.61 3.06
C LEU A 32 1.24 -4.48 4.07
N ASP A 33 2.28 -4.50 4.91
CA ASP A 33 2.53 -3.44 5.88
C ASP A 33 3.17 -2.22 5.24
N GLU A 34 4.26 -2.39 4.49
CA GLU A 34 5.05 -1.26 3.98
C GLU A 34 4.30 -0.42 2.94
N SER A 35 3.59 -1.06 2.00
CA SER A 35 2.80 -0.34 1.00
C SER A 35 1.58 0.35 1.62
N LEU A 36 0.91 -0.27 2.61
CA LEU A 36 -0.19 0.36 3.35
C LEU A 36 0.31 1.55 4.19
N ALA A 37 1.47 1.44 4.83
CA ALA A 37 2.06 2.54 5.59
C ALA A 37 2.44 3.73 4.68
N GLN A 38 2.99 3.47 3.49
CA GLN A 38 3.24 4.50 2.48
C GLN A 38 1.94 5.12 1.95
N PHE A 39 0.91 4.32 1.69
CA PHE A 39 -0.41 4.82 1.29
C PHE A 39 -1.03 5.71 2.39
N ALA A 40 -0.98 5.29 3.65
CA ALA A 40 -1.44 6.11 4.77
C ALA A 40 -0.65 7.41 4.92
N THR A 41 0.65 7.38 4.63
CA THR A 41 1.50 8.58 4.59
C THR A 41 1.04 9.54 3.48
N MET A 42 0.70 9.03 2.30
CA MET A 42 0.11 9.82 1.23
C MET A 42 -1.22 10.46 1.65
N GLN A 43 -2.09 9.70 2.32
CA GLN A 43 -3.37 10.22 2.84
C GLN A 43 -3.16 11.31 3.89
N TYR A 44 -2.15 11.19 4.76
CA TYR A 44 -1.77 12.26 5.68
C TYR A 44 -1.37 13.54 4.94
N PHE A 45 -0.51 13.45 3.92
CA PHE A 45 -0.12 14.64 3.15
C PHE A 45 -1.30 15.25 2.41
N THR A 46 -2.23 14.43 1.94
CA THR A 46 -3.48 14.87 1.31
C THR A 46 -4.34 15.65 2.31
N ASP A 47 -4.55 15.15 3.52
CA ASP A 47 -5.33 15.84 4.56
C ASP A 47 -4.65 17.13 5.03
N ARG A 48 -3.34 17.05 5.30
CA ARG A 48 -2.56 18.13 5.91
C ARG A 48 -2.27 19.29 4.95
N TYR A 49 -2.05 18.99 3.67
CA TYR A 49 -1.57 19.96 2.66
C TYR A 49 -2.45 20.00 1.40
N GLY A 50 -3.57 19.29 1.38
CA GLY A 50 -4.50 19.25 0.26
C GLY A 50 -3.93 18.53 -0.97
N GLU A 51 -4.53 18.83 -2.12
CA GLU A 51 -4.16 18.22 -3.40
C GLU A 51 -2.67 18.38 -3.74
N GLN A 52 -2.05 19.51 -3.38
CA GLN A 52 -0.62 19.71 -3.62
C GLN A 52 0.24 18.74 -2.81
N GLY A 53 -0.13 18.45 -1.55
CA GLY A 53 0.56 17.44 -0.74
C GLY A 53 0.46 16.05 -1.34
N MET A 54 -0.75 15.67 -1.77
CA MET A 54 -0.98 14.42 -2.50
C MET A 54 -0.10 14.31 -3.75
N LEU A 55 -0.10 15.35 -4.60
CA LEU A 55 0.64 15.36 -5.86
C LEU A 55 2.16 15.34 -5.65
N GLU A 56 2.66 16.02 -4.61
CA GLU A 56 4.07 15.96 -4.23
C GLU A 56 4.44 14.54 -3.77
N PHE A 57 3.68 13.93 -2.86
CA PHE A 57 4.01 12.60 -2.32
C PHE A 57 3.87 11.51 -3.38
N ARG A 58 2.81 11.56 -4.20
CA ARG A 58 2.63 10.66 -5.34
C ARG A 58 3.81 10.73 -6.31
N ARG A 59 4.41 11.90 -6.50
CA ARG A 59 5.62 12.06 -7.32
C ARG A 59 6.83 11.38 -6.69
N GLU A 60 6.97 11.40 -5.38
CA GLU A 60 8.03 10.67 -4.67
C GLU A 60 7.85 9.16 -4.83
N LEU A 61 6.63 8.63 -4.68
CA LEU A 61 6.32 7.22 -4.92
C LEU A 61 6.66 6.80 -6.35
N LYS A 62 6.22 7.60 -7.34
CA LYS A 62 6.60 7.39 -8.75
C LYS A 62 8.11 7.49 -8.98
N GLY A 63 8.79 8.40 -8.29
CA GLY A 63 10.24 8.54 -8.36
C GLY A 63 10.98 7.30 -7.88
N ARG A 64 10.49 6.64 -6.82
CA ARG A 64 11.02 5.34 -6.35
C ARG A 64 10.85 4.26 -7.41
N TRP A 65 9.66 4.16 -8.01
CA TRP A 65 9.40 3.17 -9.05
C TRP A 65 10.21 3.44 -10.34
N ALA A 66 10.33 4.70 -10.74
CA ALA A 66 11.15 5.11 -11.88
C ALA A 66 12.64 4.84 -11.68
N TYR A 67 13.13 4.81 -10.43
CA TYR A 67 14.52 4.45 -10.13
C TYR A 67 14.86 3.00 -10.53
N VAL A 68 13.86 2.13 -10.56
CA VAL A 68 13.97 0.73 -11.02
C VAL A 68 13.36 0.56 -12.41
N GLY A 69 13.32 1.62 -13.22
CA GLY A 69 12.91 1.55 -14.62
C GLY A 69 11.41 1.48 -14.86
N GLU A 70 10.58 1.73 -13.84
CA GLU A 70 9.12 1.52 -13.91
C GLU A 70 8.74 0.07 -14.24
N GLU A 71 9.61 -0.89 -13.92
CA GLU A 71 9.37 -2.31 -14.14
C GLU A 71 8.13 -2.79 -13.37
N GLU A 72 7.27 -3.56 -14.02
CA GLU A 72 6.02 -4.09 -13.46
C GLU A 72 6.27 -5.35 -12.61
N ILE A 73 7.31 -5.31 -11.77
CA ILE A 73 7.61 -6.40 -10.84
C ILE A 73 6.41 -6.54 -9.88
N PRO A 74 5.85 -7.75 -9.71
CA PRO A 74 4.76 -8.00 -8.78
C PRO A 74 5.11 -7.51 -7.37
N VAL A 75 4.17 -6.87 -6.68
CA VAL A 75 4.43 -6.38 -5.31
C VAL A 75 4.33 -7.48 -4.26
N GLY A 76 3.67 -8.60 -4.56
CA GLY A 76 3.45 -9.73 -3.66
C GLY A 76 4.55 -10.80 -3.67
N LEU A 77 5.77 -10.50 -4.14
CA LEU A 77 6.89 -11.43 -4.02
C LEU A 77 7.48 -11.43 -2.59
N PRO A 78 8.09 -12.55 -2.17
CA PRO A 78 8.91 -12.59 -0.95
C PRO A 78 10.07 -11.60 -1.01
N VAL A 79 10.51 -11.13 0.16
CA VAL A 79 11.62 -10.17 0.29
C VAL A 79 12.91 -10.66 -0.37
N SER A 80 13.14 -11.98 -0.44
CA SER A 80 14.34 -12.57 -1.06
C SER A 80 14.38 -12.46 -2.58
N GLU A 81 13.24 -12.19 -3.22
CA GLU A 81 13.13 -12.04 -4.68
C GLU A 81 13.32 -10.59 -5.14
N TYR A 82 13.52 -9.65 -4.20
CA TYR A 82 13.90 -8.27 -4.51
C TYR A 82 15.38 -8.01 -4.18
N THR A 83 16.05 -7.26 -5.03
CA THR A 83 17.21 -6.47 -4.60
C THR A 83 16.77 -5.33 -3.68
N GLY A 84 17.71 -4.74 -2.92
CA GLY A 84 17.38 -3.61 -2.04
C GLY A 84 16.82 -2.38 -2.78
N VAL A 85 17.22 -2.16 -4.05
CA VAL A 85 16.68 -1.07 -4.87
C VAL A 85 15.29 -1.40 -5.40
N GLU A 86 15.03 -2.65 -5.79
CA GLU A 86 13.70 -3.14 -6.17
C GLU A 86 12.75 -3.10 -4.99
N TYR A 87 13.18 -3.50 -3.80
CA TYR A 87 12.35 -3.42 -2.59
C TYR A 87 11.84 -1.99 -2.36
N SER A 88 12.73 -0.99 -2.41
CA SER A 88 12.32 0.41 -2.29
C SER A 88 11.46 0.89 -3.46
N GLY A 89 11.70 0.43 -4.69
CA GLY A 89 10.96 0.88 -5.87
C GLY A 89 9.57 0.28 -5.99
N ILE A 90 9.48 -1.02 -5.70
CA ILE A 90 8.30 -1.86 -5.90
C ILE A 90 7.43 -1.85 -4.66
N VAL A 91 7.94 -2.22 -3.48
CA VAL A 91 7.13 -2.30 -2.25
C VAL A 91 6.72 -0.90 -1.76
N TYR A 92 7.68 0.01 -1.59
CA TYR A 92 7.36 1.37 -1.09
C TYR A 92 6.78 2.29 -2.17
N GLY A 93 7.13 2.08 -3.45
CA GLY A 93 6.69 2.92 -4.56
C GLY A 93 5.44 2.36 -5.25
N ARG A 94 5.63 1.34 -6.10
CA ARG A 94 4.56 0.72 -6.89
C ARG A 94 3.41 0.18 -6.04
N GLY A 95 3.70 -0.46 -4.90
CA GLY A 95 2.69 -1.01 -3.99
C GLY A 95 1.83 0.06 -3.31
N ALA A 96 2.41 1.20 -2.95
CA ALA A 96 1.62 2.34 -2.46
C ALA A 96 0.71 2.93 -3.56
N LEU A 97 1.20 2.95 -4.81
CA LEU A 97 0.42 3.36 -5.98
C LEU A 97 -0.71 2.36 -6.30
N PHE A 98 -0.50 1.06 -6.07
CA PHE A 98 -1.56 0.05 -6.18
C PHE A 98 -2.75 0.38 -5.28
N PHE A 99 -2.54 0.82 -4.04
CA PHE A 99 -3.66 1.22 -3.17
C PHE A 99 -4.42 2.46 -3.68
N MET A 100 -3.75 3.36 -4.42
CA MET A 100 -4.44 4.46 -5.11
C MET A 100 -5.30 3.95 -6.27
N GLU A 101 -4.81 2.97 -7.02
CA GLU A 101 -5.57 2.34 -8.12
C GLU A 101 -6.73 1.52 -7.58
N LEU A 102 -6.52 0.79 -6.49
CA LEU A 102 -7.56 0.05 -5.78
C LEU A 102 -8.66 0.98 -5.28
N GLU A 103 -8.32 2.13 -4.70
CA GLU A 103 -9.30 3.16 -4.34
C GLU A 103 -10.08 3.66 -5.57
N ALA A 104 -9.39 3.90 -6.69
CA ALA A 104 -10.02 4.37 -7.92
C ALA A 104 -11.01 3.35 -8.50
N VAL A 105 -10.69 2.06 -8.47
CA VAL A 105 -11.54 0.96 -8.94
C VAL A 105 -12.74 0.74 -8.01
N MET A 106 -12.52 0.75 -6.69
CA MET A 106 -13.58 0.53 -5.71
C MET A 106 -14.50 1.74 -5.52
N GLY A 107 -13.97 2.94 -5.75
CA GLY A 107 -14.57 4.20 -5.32
C GLY A 107 -14.29 4.47 -3.83
N THR A 108 -14.08 5.75 -3.51
CA THR A 108 -13.65 6.22 -2.18
C THR A 108 -14.52 5.72 -1.02
N ASP A 109 -15.85 5.69 -1.16
CA ASP A 109 -16.74 5.25 -0.08
C ASP A 109 -16.56 3.77 0.25
N ALA A 110 -16.48 2.91 -0.78
CA ALA A 110 -16.26 1.48 -0.59
C ALA A 110 -14.83 1.22 -0.09
N PHE A 111 -13.83 1.91 -0.63
CA PHE A 111 -12.45 1.78 -0.19
C PHE A 111 -12.27 2.17 1.29
N ASN A 112 -12.87 3.28 1.74
CA ASN A 112 -12.82 3.70 3.13
C ASN A 112 -13.51 2.70 4.07
N ALA A 113 -14.64 2.13 3.65
CA ALA A 113 -15.31 1.07 4.39
C ALA A 113 -14.45 -0.21 4.44
N PHE A 114 -13.71 -0.50 3.37
CA PHE A 114 -12.79 -1.64 3.27
C PHE A 114 -11.62 -1.46 4.23
N MET A 115 -10.92 -0.33 4.20
CA MET A 115 -9.80 -0.07 5.10
C MET A 115 -10.21 -0.19 6.58
N LYS A 116 -11.41 0.30 6.92
CA LYS A 116 -11.95 0.18 8.28
C LYS A 116 -12.27 -1.26 8.67
N SER A 117 -12.92 -2.01 7.77
CA SER A 117 -13.27 -3.41 8.03
C SER A 117 -12.02 -4.28 8.08
N TYR A 118 -11.08 -4.12 7.15
CA TYR A 118 -9.79 -4.80 7.11
C TYR A 118 -9.03 -4.68 8.44
N VAL A 119 -8.88 -3.47 8.95
CA VAL A 119 -8.23 -3.24 10.25
C VAL A 119 -9.01 -3.87 11.40
N THR A 120 -10.34 -3.75 11.40
CA THR A 120 -11.19 -4.22 12.52
C THR A 120 -11.25 -5.75 12.58
N ASN A 121 -11.38 -6.40 11.43
CA ASN A 121 -11.58 -7.84 11.30
C ASN A 121 -10.28 -8.62 11.52
N ASN A 122 -9.14 -8.05 11.15
CA ASN A 122 -7.83 -8.69 11.23
C ASN A 122 -6.97 -8.21 12.40
N ALA A 123 -7.51 -7.39 13.30
CA ALA A 123 -6.81 -6.92 14.48
C ALA A 123 -6.30 -8.10 15.33
N TRP A 124 -5.04 -8.01 15.74
CA TRP A 124 -4.29 -9.02 16.51
C TRP A 124 -4.07 -10.34 15.75
N GLY A 125 -4.26 -10.34 14.43
CA GLY A 125 -4.05 -11.48 13.55
C GLY A 125 -2.89 -11.29 12.56
N ILE A 126 -2.70 -12.29 11.71
CA ILE A 126 -1.79 -12.26 10.56
C ILE A 126 -2.65 -12.27 9.30
N SER A 127 -2.60 -11.18 8.54
CA SER A 127 -3.24 -11.01 7.25
C SER A 127 -2.37 -11.58 6.13
N THR A 128 -3.03 -11.88 5.01
CA THR A 128 -2.42 -12.38 3.77
C THR A 128 -2.96 -11.56 2.59
N THR A 129 -2.31 -11.67 1.45
CA THR A 129 -2.77 -11.05 0.20
C THR A 129 -4.21 -11.49 -0.15
N GLU A 130 -4.55 -12.75 0.09
CA GLU A 130 -5.88 -13.30 -0.18
C GLU A 130 -6.95 -12.72 0.76
N ILE A 131 -6.62 -12.53 2.05
CA ILE A 131 -7.52 -11.89 3.02
C ILE A 131 -7.80 -10.45 2.60
N LEU A 132 -6.76 -9.69 2.28
CA LEU A 132 -6.90 -8.30 1.85
C LEU A 132 -7.78 -8.20 0.60
N ARG A 133 -7.54 -9.04 -0.42
CA ARG A 133 -8.37 -9.07 -1.63
C ARG A 133 -9.82 -9.42 -1.30
N ALA A 134 -10.06 -10.46 -0.52
CA ALA A 134 -11.41 -10.92 -0.20
C ALA A 134 -12.22 -9.86 0.55
N GLU A 135 -11.60 -9.10 1.46
CA GLU A 135 -12.27 -7.99 2.15
C GLU A 135 -12.57 -6.81 1.21
N ALA A 136 -11.63 -6.48 0.31
CA ALA A 136 -11.85 -5.44 -0.69
C ALA A 136 -13.02 -5.82 -1.64
N GLU A 137 -13.00 -7.04 -2.19
CA GLU A 137 -14.07 -7.55 -3.07
C GLU A 137 -15.42 -7.60 -2.34
N GLY A 138 -15.43 -8.06 -1.08
CA GLY A 138 -16.63 -8.10 -0.25
C GLY A 138 -17.24 -6.71 -0.02
N GLN A 139 -16.40 -5.67 0.07
CA GLN A 139 -16.85 -4.31 0.34
C GLN A 139 -17.30 -3.55 -0.92
N CYS A 140 -16.63 -3.73 -2.06
CA CYS A 140 -17.06 -3.11 -3.33
C CYS A 140 -18.17 -3.90 -4.05
N GLY A 141 -18.35 -5.19 -3.72
CA GLY A 141 -19.24 -6.09 -4.47
C GLY A 141 -18.77 -6.30 -5.92
N CYS A 142 -17.47 -6.18 -6.15
CA CYS A 142 -16.81 -6.19 -7.45
C CYS A 142 -15.70 -7.25 -7.48
N GLY A 143 -15.32 -7.71 -8.68
CA GLY A 143 -14.18 -8.60 -8.84
C GLY A 143 -12.89 -7.81 -9.00
N LEU A 144 -11.85 -8.17 -8.25
CA LEU A 144 -10.54 -7.52 -8.27
C LEU A 144 -9.43 -8.43 -8.78
N THR A 145 -9.79 -9.60 -9.31
CA THR A 145 -8.82 -10.62 -9.76
C THR A 145 -7.84 -10.07 -10.80
N GLU A 146 -8.33 -9.44 -11.88
CA GLU A 146 -7.46 -8.88 -12.94
C GLU A 146 -6.50 -7.82 -12.39
N LEU A 147 -6.98 -6.96 -11.48
CA LEU A 147 -6.16 -5.94 -10.84
C LEU A 147 -5.05 -6.56 -9.97
N PHE A 148 -5.36 -7.61 -9.21
CA PHE A 148 -4.34 -8.28 -8.40
C PHE A 148 -3.36 -9.11 -9.25
N GLU A 149 -3.80 -9.69 -10.37
CA GLU A 149 -2.91 -10.39 -11.32
C GLU A 149 -1.93 -9.43 -11.99
N GLU A 150 -2.36 -8.20 -12.31
CA GLU A 150 -1.48 -7.19 -12.91
C GLU A 150 -0.50 -6.59 -11.88
N TRP A 151 -0.92 -6.43 -10.62
CA TRP A 151 -0.15 -5.66 -9.64
C TRP A 151 0.58 -6.53 -8.61
N VAL A 152 -0.06 -7.57 -8.10
CA VAL A 152 0.34 -8.23 -6.86
C VAL A 152 0.95 -9.60 -7.09
N TYR A 153 0.33 -10.43 -7.92
CA TYR A 153 0.76 -11.81 -8.12
C TYR A 153 1.86 -11.96 -9.20
N PRO A 154 2.70 -13.01 -9.10
CA PRO A 154 3.69 -13.37 -10.14
C PRO A 154 3.09 -13.74 -11.50
#